data_AF-A0A962VC63-F1
#
_entry.id   AF-A0A962VC63-F1
#
_cell.length_a   1.000
_cell.length_b   1.000
_cell.length_c   1.000
_cell.angle_alpha   90.00
_cell.angle_beta   90.00
_cell.angle_gamma   90.00
#
_symmetry.space_group_name_H-M   'P 1'
#
loop_
_entity.id
_entity.type
_entity.pdbx_description
1 polymer ?
#
loop_
_entity_poly.entity_id
_entity_poly.type
_entity_poly.pdbx_seq_one_letter_code
_entity_poly.pdbx_strand_id
1 'polypeptide(L)'
;PANVMRLLEIVQGAATAPEVLATCMDMARTIKKVGVRAGVCYGFIGNRMLEGYMREADALLLEGATPEQVDKVLYDFGFAMGPFTMIDMAGVDIGFHTREQNRALLPAIPHYCVISDTLARMGRHGQKTGCGFYRYETGSRVPIPDPEVHALIELSARELGIARREIDDQEILQRCLYPLINEGARILQEGIALRASDIDTIWATGYGFPLYRGGPMFYADTVGLHNVLGTLTEYEQRFGPHWKPAALLTECAKAGRRLSQ
;
A
#
# COMPACT_ATOMS: atom_id res chain seq x y z
N PRO A 1 11.97 3.10 10.86
CA PRO A 1 12.78 4.04 11.68
C PRO A 1 13.54 5.06 10.81
N ALA A 2 13.54 6.34 11.18
CA ALA A 2 14.11 7.41 10.36
C ALA A 2 15.62 7.27 10.11
N ASN A 3 16.39 6.70 11.04
CA ASN A 3 17.81 6.43 10.88
C ASN A 3 18.11 5.24 9.93
N VAL A 4 17.14 4.33 9.73
CA VAL A 4 17.30 3.11 8.91
C VAL A 4 16.75 3.29 7.49
N MET A 5 15.53 3.83 7.36
CA MET A 5 14.85 3.97 6.06
C MET A 5 15.61 4.92 5.14
N ARG A 6 15.84 4.55 3.88
CA ARG A 6 16.64 5.38 2.95
C ARG A 6 15.85 6.54 2.35
N LEU A 7 14.53 6.38 2.19
CA LEU A 7 13.67 7.38 1.59
C LEU A 7 13.60 8.66 2.43
N LEU A 8 13.66 9.82 1.77
CA LEU A 8 13.17 11.10 2.27
C LEU A 8 12.24 11.73 1.21
N GLU A 9 10.93 11.71 1.46
CA GLU A 9 9.95 12.38 0.61
C GLU A 9 9.92 13.88 0.95
N ILE A 10 10.28 14.73 -0.01
CA ILE A 10 10.43 16.18 0.14
C ILE A 10 9.21 16.85 -0.50
N VAL A 11 8.29 17.30 0.34
CA VAL A 11 7.03 17.91 -0.09
C VAL A 11 7.23 19.37 -0.46
N GLN A 12 7.06 19.70 -1.74
CA GLN A 12 7.14 21.06 -2.26
C GLN A 12 5.78 21.74 -2.11
N GLY A 13 5.67 22.70 -1.18
CA GLY A 13 4.50 23.57 -1.05
C GLY A 13 4.42 24.60 -2.18
N ALA A 14 3.24 25.21 -2.35
CA ALA A 14 2.99 26.20 -3.42
C ALA A 14 3.91 27.43 -3.35
N ALA A 15 4.33 27.83 -2.14
CA ALA A 15 5.23 28.96 -1.90
C ALA A 15 6.69 28.53 -1.64
N THR A 16 7.03 27.24 -1.79
CA THR A 16 8.40 26.76 -1.59
C THR A 16 9.28 27.25 -2.73
N ALA A 17 10.25 28.11 -2.42
CA ALA A 17 11.18 28.65 -3.39
C ALA A 17 12.14 27.57 -3.94
N PRO A 18 12.58 27.66 -5.22
CA PRO A 18 13.45 26.66 -5.85
C PRO A 18 14.76 26.39 -5.08
N GLU A 19 15.36 27.43 -4.50
CA GLU A 19 16.59 27.36 -3.70
C GLU A 19 16.39 26.59 -2.38
N VAL A 20 15.21 26.67 -1.77
CA VAL A 20 14.87 25.90 -0.56
C VAL A 20 14.74 24.43 -0.93
N LEU A 21 14.06 24.12 -2.04
CA LEU A 21 13.95 22.74 -2.53
C LEU A 21 15.32 22.15 -2.85
N ALA A 22 16.20 22.90 -3.53
CA ALA A 22 17.57 22.48 -3.80
C ALA A 22 18.35 22.22 -2.50
N THR A 23 18.22 23.10 -1.50
CA THR A 23 18.84 22.92 -0.19
C THR A 23 18.35 21.65 0.51
N CYS A 24 17.06 21.34 0.46
CA CYS A 24 16.51 20.10 1.01
C CYS A 24 17.05 18.85 0.29
N MET A 25 17.22 18.89 -1.04
CA MET A 25 17.80 17.80 -1.82
C MET A 25 19.29 17.59 -1.47
N ASP A 26 20.04 18.67 -1.23
CA ASP A 26 21.44 18.61 -0.82
C ASP A 26 21.59 18.08 0.61
N MET A 27 20.69 18.49 1.50
CA MET A 27 20.58 17.93 2.84
C MET A 27 20.32 16.42 2.79
N ALA A 28 19.36 15.97 1.96
CA ALA A 28 19.05 14.54 1.81
C ALA A 28 20.31 13.72 1.48
N ARG A 29 21.12 14.19 0.52
CA ARG A 29 22.39 13.54 0.17
C ARG A 29 23.38 13.54 1.33
N THR A 30 23.50 14.68 2.04
CA THR A 30 24.38 14.84 3.19
C THR A 30 24.07 13.83 4.31
N ILE A 31 22.78 13.63 4.62
CA ILE A 31 22.32 12.66 5.62
C ILE A 31 22.13 11.23 5.07
N LYS A 32 22.70 10.95 3.87
CA LYS A 32 22.67 9.65 3.19
C LYS A 32 21.25 9.10 2.97
N LYS A 33 20.32 9.99 2.63
CA LYS A 33 18.95 9.67 2.21
C LYS A 33 18.81 9.81 0.70
N VAL A 34 17.81 9.12 0.16
CA VAL A 34 17.34 9.27 -1.21
C VAL A 34 16.17 10.26 -1.18
N GLY A 35 16.48 11.51 -1.51
CA GLY A 35 15.49 12.59 -1.57
C GLY A 35 14.66 12.48 -2.83
N VAL A 36 13.33 12.46 -2.69
CA VAL A 36 12.39 12.47 -3.82
C VAL A 36 11.39 13.61 -3.63
N ARG A 37 11.24 14.47 -4.65
CA ARG A 37 10.29 15.58 -4.62
C ARG A 37 8.86 15.06 -4.79
N ALA A 38 7.95 15.54 -3.94
CA ALA A 38 6.51 15.30 -4.03
C ALA A 38 5.73 16.62 -4.04
N GLY A 39 4.59 16.65 -4.72
CA GLY A 39 3.59 17.71 -4.58
C GLY A 39 2.76 17.57 -3.30
N VAL A 40 1.91 18.57 -3.03
CA VAL A 40 1.01 18.55 -1.88
C VAL A 40 -0.30 17.83 -2.24
N CYS A 41 -0.57 16.72 -1.57
CA CYS A 41 -1.88 16.09 -1.48
C CYS A 41 -1.97 15.25 -0.21
N TYR A 42 -3.16 14.74 0.14
CA TYR A 42 -3.29 13.78 1.23
C TYR A 42 -2.44 12.54 0.94
N GLY A 43 -1.55 12.19 1.88
CA GLY A 43 -0.66 11.04 1.76
C GLY A 43 0.52 11.19 0.77
N PHE A 44 0.69 12.35 0.16
CA PHE A 44 1.76 12.64 -0.82
C PHE A 44 1.82 11.57 -1.92
N ILE A 45 2.98 10.95 -2.18
CA ILE A 45 3.08 9.84 -3.13
C ILE A 45 2.96 8.51 -2.38
N GLY A 46 3.87 8.26 -1.43
CA GLY A 46 4.03 6.93 -0.84
C GLY A 46 2.80 6.45 -0.07
N ASN A 47 2.34 7.24 0.91
CA ASN A 47 1.22 6.85 1.77
C ASN A 47 -0.12 6.87 1.04
N ARG A 48 -0.27 7.76 0.05
CA ARG A 48 -1.44 7.80 -0.84
C ARG A 48 -1.56 6.50 -1.63
N MET A 49 -0.46 6.03 -2.22
CA MET A 49 -0.44 4.74 -2.92
C MET A 49 -0.65 3.55 -1.98
N LEU A 50 -0.10 3.62 -0.75
CA LEU A 50 -0.24 2.58 0.24
C LEU A 50 -1.70 2.33 0.65
N GLU A 51 -2.55 3.36 0.63
CA GLU A 51 -3.97 3.24 1.01
C GLU A 51 -4.71 2.20 0.15
N GLY A 52 -4.58 2.28 -1.17
CA GLY A 52 -5.19 1.30 -2.08
C GLY A 52 -4.64 -0.12 -1.88
N TYR A 53 -3.33 -0.25 -1.72
CA TYR A 53 -2.67 -1.54 -1.44
C TYR A 53 -3.21 -2.18 -0.15
N MET A 54 -3.33 -1.40 0.93
CA MET A 54 -3.80 -1.89 2.23
C MET A 54 -5.30 -2.15 2.24
N ARG A 55 -6.10 -1.32 1.57
CA ARG A 55 -7.55 -1.51 1.45
C ARG A 55 -7.88 -2.87 0.85
N GLU A 56 -7.21 -3.24 -0.25
CA GLU A 56 -7.48 -4.52 -0.88
C GLU A 56 -6.89 -5.70 -0.08
N ALA A 57 -5.75 -5.52 0.61
CA ALA A 57 -5.21 -6.52 1.53
C ALA A 57 -6.20 -6.84 2.67
N ASP A 58 -6.78 -5.82 3.31
CA ASP A 58 -7.80 -6.00 4.35
C ASP A 58 -9.07 -6.67 3.80
N ALA A 59 -9.52 -6.29 2.60
CA ALA A 59 -10.70 -6.90 1.97
C ALA A 59 -10.49 -8.40 1.67
N LEU A 60 -9.29 -8.78 1.20
CA LEU A 60 -8.94 -10.18 0.95
C LEU A 60 -9.11 -11.06 2.20
N LEU A 61 -8.84 -10.53 3.41
CA LEU A 61 -9.06 -11.28 4.65
C LEU A 61 -10.53 -11.66 4.83
N LEU A 62 -11.43 -10.70 4.60
CA LEU A 62 -12.87 -10.92 4.74
C LEU A 62 -13.40 -11.86 3.65
N GLU A 63 -12.84 -11.80 2.45
CA GLU A 63 -13.22 -12.64 1.31
C GLU A 63 -12.69 -14.08 1.39
N GLY A 64 -11.73 -14.38 2.26
CA GLY A 64 -11.30 -15.77 2.50
C GLY A 64 -9.82 -15.99 2.76
N ALA A 65 -8.96 -15.02 2.45
CA ALA A 65 -7.53 -15.15 2.69
C ALA A 65 -7.21 -15.05 4.19
N THR A 66 -6.02 -15.52 4.57
CA THR A 66 -5.45 -15.29 5.91
C THR A 66 -4.32 -14.25 5.86
N PRO A 67 -3.95 -13.62 6.99
CA PRO A 67 -2.80 -12.70 7.02
C PRO A 67 -1.52 -13.35 6.50
N GLU A 68 -1.28 -14.60 6.87
CA GLU A 68 -0.11 -15.38 6.45
C GLU A 68 -0.09 -15.60 4.95
N GLN A 69 -1.24 -15.92 4.34
CA GLN A 69 -1.34 -16.18 2.92
C GLN A 69 -0.99 -14.92 2.13
N VAL A 70 -1.60 -13.79 2.47
CA VAL A 70 -1.34 -12.51 1.80
C VAL A 70 0.13 -12.10 2.01
N ASP A 71 0.62 -12.14 3.25
CA ASP A 71 2.01 -11.79 3.54
C ASP A 71 3.00 -12.67 2.77
N LYS A 72 2.73 -13.97 2.69
CA LYS A 72 3.56 -14.93 1.95
C LYS A 72 3.59 -14.61 0.45
N VAL A 73 2.45 -14.34 -0.18
CA VAL A 73 2.39 -14.00 -1.61
C VAL A 73 3.22 -12.75 -1.92
N LEU A 74 3.10 -11.71 -1.11
CA LEU A 74 3.85 -10.47 -1.31
C LEU A 74 5.34 -10.62 -1.00
N TYR A 75 5.69 -11.43 0.01
CA TYR A 75 7.07 -11.76 0.32
C TYR A 75 7.72 -12.59 -0.80
N ASP A 76 7.05 -13.63 -1.29
CA ASP A 76 7.53 -14.48 -2.39
C ASP A 76 7.65 -13.68 -3.71
N PHE A 77 6.77 -12.68 -3.92
CA PHE A 77 6.93 -11.73 -5.03
C PHE A 77 8.22 -10.91 -4.92
N GLY A 78 8.69 -10.65 -3.70
CA GLY A 78 9.97 -10.01 -3.40
C GLY A 78 9.90 -8.81 -2.47
N PHE A 79 8.74 -8.49 -1.87
CA PHE A 79 8.70 -7.44 -0.86
C PHE A 79 9.54 -7.81 0.36
N ALA A 80 10.10 -6.80 1.04
CA ALA A 80 10.85 -7.02 2.27
C ALA A 80 10.01 -7.66 3.39
N MET A 81 8.70 -7.41 3.40
CA MET A 81 7.70 -7.99 4.30
C MET A 81 6.30 -7.83 3.70
N GLY A 82 5.38 -8.69 4.12
CA GLY A 82 3.97 -8.58 3.77
C GLY A 82 3.23 -7.42 4.47
N PRO A 83 2.02 -7.06 3.99
CA PRO A 83 1.24 -5.95 4.54
C PRO A 83 0.94 -6.08 6.04
N PHE A 84 0.59 -7.26 6.54
CA PHE A 84 0.15 -7.43 7.92
C PHE A 84 1.33 -7.46 8.89
N THR A 85 2.43 -8.09 8.51
CA THR A 85 3.70 -7.99 9.25
C THR A 85 4.19 -6.54 9.30
N MET A 86 4.02 -5.78 8.22
CA MET A 86 4.36 -4.35 8.18
C MET A 86 3.50 -3.53 9.15
N ILE A 87 2.17 -3.75 9.16
CA ILE A 87 1.28 -3.09 10.12
C ILE A 87 1.68 -3.42 11.56
N ASP A 88 1.95 -4.68 11.89
CA ASP A 88 2.32 -5.09 13.25
C ASP A 88 3.67 -4.50 13.69
N MET A 89 4.60 -4.30 12.75
CA MET A 89 5.87 -3.62 13.02
C MET A 89 5.66 -2.12 13.25
N ALA A 90 4.78 -1.48 12.47
CA ALA A 90 4.49 -0.05 12.61
C ALA A 90 3.68 0.26 13.88
N GLY A 91 2.68 -0.56 14.16
CA GLY A 91 1.68 -0.38 15.20
C GLY A 91 0.27 -0.27 14.61
N VAL A 92 -0.59 -1.24 14.92
CA VAL A 92 -1.98 -1.28 14.43
C VAL A 92 -2.78 -0.03 14.85
N ASP A 93 -2.49 0.47 16.05
CA ASP A 93 -3.09 1.67 16.65
C ASP A 93 -2.76 2.96 15.90
N ILE A 94 -1.60 3.06 15.25
CA ILE A 94 -1.21 4.27 14.50
C ILE A 94 -2.18 4.50 13.33
N GLY A 95 -2.47 3.43 12.57
CA GLY A 95 -3.44 3.48 11.49
C GLY A 95 -4.86 3.75 12.00
N PHE A 96 -5.24 3.09 13.10
CA PHE A 96 -6.53 3.29 13.76
C PHE A 96 -6.76 4.75 14.18
N HIS A 97 -5.81 5.34 14.90
CA HIS A 97 -5.92 6.74 15.34
C HIS A 97 -5.98 7.72 14.16
N THR A 98 -5.19 7.46 13.11
CA THR A 98 -5.23 8.25 11.88
C THR A 98 -6.63 8.18 11.23
N ARG A 99 -7.24 6.99 11.18
CA ARG A 99 -8.60 6.81 10.65
C ARG A 99 -9.66 7.49 11.50
N GLU A 100 -9.59 7.37 12.83
CA GLU A 100 -10.52 8.05 13.75
C GLU A 100 -10.45 9.57 13.59
N GLN A 101 -9.24 10.15 13.52
CA GLN A 101 -9.04 11.59 13.32
C GLN A 101 -9.56 12.11 11.98
N ASN A 102 -9.51 11.27 10.94
CA ASN A 102 -9.89 11.64 9.58
C ASN A 102 -11.21 10.99 9.12
N ARG A 103 -12.06 10.49 10.03
CA ARG A 103 -13.24 9.68 9.69
C ARG A 103 -14.18 10.34 8.69
N ALA A 104 -14.32 11.68 8.74
CA ALA A 104 -15.14 12.44 7.79
C ALA A 104 -14.59 12.47 6.35
N LEU A 105 -13.30 12.16 6.17
CA LEU A 105 -12.60 12.14 4.88
C LEU A 105 -12.46 10.73 4.31
N LEU A 106 -12.78 9.69 5.09
CA LEU A 106 -12.64 8.30 4.67
C LEU A 106 -13.80 7.87 3.75
N PRO A 107 -13.56 6.90 2.85
CA PRO A 107 -14.64 6.28 2.09
C PRO A 107 -15.70 5.69 3.03
N ALA A 108 -16.99 5.88 2.68
CA ALA A 108 -18.11 5.27 3.39
C ALA A 108 -18.26 3.78 3.02
N ILE A 109 -17.17 3.01 3.18
CA ILE A 109 -17.11 1.57 2.90
C ILE A 109 -17.24 0.84 4.25
N PRO A 110 -18.33 0.07 4.48
CA PRO A 110 -18.60 -0.54 5.79
C PRO A 110 -17.50 -1.46 6.32
N HIS A 111 -16.74 -2.10 5.43
CA HIS A 111 -15.70 -3.05 5.79
C HIS A 111 -14.27 -2.46 5.80
N TYR A 112 -14.13 -1.15 5.59
CA TYR A 112 -12.83 -0.50 5.48
C TYR A 112 -12.01 -0.64 6.77
N CYS A 113 -10.88 -1.36 6.68
CA CYS A 113 -9.96 -1.62 7.79
C CYS A 113 -10.61 -2.22 9.07
N VAL A 114 -11.74 -2.91 8.95
CA VAL A 114 -12.53 -3.38 10.11
C VAL A 114 -11.74 -4.32 11.03
N ILE A 115 -10.87 -5.16 10.45
CA ILE A 115 -10.02 -6.08 11.22
C ILE A 115 -8.97 -5.30 11.99
N SER A 116 -8.22 -4.41 11.31
CA SER A 116 -7.25 -3.52 11.93
C SER A 116 -7.87 -2.68 13.07
N ASP A 117 -9.05 -2.11 12.85
CA ASP A 117 -9.76 -1.31 13.87
C ASP A 117 -10.17 -2.15 15.07
N THR A 118 -10.66 -3.36 14.84
CA THR A 118 -11.05 -4.27 15.93
C THR A 118 -9.82 -4.70 16.74
N LEU A 119 -8.72 -5.07 16.09
CA LEU A 119 -7.45 -5.41 16.76
C LEU A 119 -6.93 -4.24 17.61
N ALA A 120 -6.95 -3.02 17.07
CA ALA A 120 -6.53 -1.83 17.81
C ALA A 120 -7.37 -1.60 19.08
N ARG A 121 -8.70 -1.78 18.99
CA ARG A 121 -9.64 -1.68 20.13
C ARG A 121 -9.43 -2.78 21.17
N MET A 122 -9.00 -3.97 20.74
CA MET A 122 -8.63 -5.07 21.63
C MET A 122 -7.26 -4.88 22.31
N GLY A 123 -6.54 -3.78 22.03
CA GLY A 123 -5.20 -3.56 22.57
C GLY A 123 -4.10 -4.35 21.85
N ARG A 124 -4.40 -4.93 20.68
CA ARG A 124 -3.48 -5.74 19.88
C ARG A 124 -2.76 -4.83 18.88
N HIS A 125 -1.68 -4.19 19.34
CA HIS A 125 -0.96 -3.14 18.60
C HIS A 125 0.30 -3.62 17.88
N GLY A 126 0.44 -4.92 17.65
CA GLY A 126 1.54 -5.53 16.92
C GLY A 126 2.74 -5.87 17.80
N GLN A 127 3.94 -5.73 17.26
CA GLN A 127 5.18 -6.19 17.91
C GLN A 127 5.43 -5.53 19.27
N LYS A 128 5.00 -4.27 19.46
CA LYS A 128 5.21 -3.53 20.71
C LYS A 128 4.35 -4.05 21.87
N THR A 129 3.24 -4.73 21.59
CA THR A 129 2.37 -5.36 22.59
C THR A 129 2.50 -6.89 22.59
N GLY A 130 3.35 -7.46 21.73
CA GLY A 130 3.48 -8.90 21.55
C GLY A 130 2.34 -9.55 20.75
N CYS A 131 1.36 -8.76 20.30
CA CYS A 131 0.19 -9.26 19.59
C CYS A 131 -0.45 -8.18 18.71
N GLY A 132 -0.80 -8.54 17.48
CA GLY A 132 -1.49 -7.74 16.47
C GLY A 132 -2.27 -8.68 15.54
N PHE A 133 -2.00 -8.61 14.23
CA PHE A 133 -2.39 -9.65 13.26
C PHE A 133 -1.72 -10.99 13.56
N TYR A 134 -0.52 -10.95 14.12
CA TYR A 134 0.23 -12.12 14.59
C TYR A 134 0.48 -12.06 16.09
N ARG A 135 0.94 -13.17 16.66
CA ARG A 135 1.60 -13.20 17.98
C ARG A 135 3.11 -13.12 17.83
N TYR A 136 3.75 -12.56 18.83
CA TYR A 136 5.20 -12.42 18.91
C TYR A 136 5.67 -12.88 20.29
N GLU A 137 6.65 -13.78 20.31
CA GLU A 137 7.33 -14.16 21.54
C GLU A 137 8.21 -13.02 22.07
N THR A 138 8.40 -12.95 23.38
CA THR A 138 9.24 -11.93 24.01
C THR A 138 10.65 -11.92 23.41
N GLY A 139 11.04 -10.78 22.83
CA GLY A 139 12.35 -10.60 22.20
C GLY A 139 12.46 -11.15 20.77
N SER A 140 11.42 -11.82 20.26
CA SER A 140 11.32 -12.27 18.87
C SER A 140 10.49 -11.30 18.03
N ARG A 141 10.88 -11.12 16.77
CA ARG A 141 10.09 -10.38 15.77
C ARG A 141 9.48 -11.32 14.72
N VAL A 142 9.61 -12.63 14.91
CA VAL A 142 9.06 -13.63 14.01
C VAL A 142 7.54 -13.66 14.20
N PRO A 143 6.73 -13.42 13.14
CA PRO A 143 5.28 -13.49 13.24
C PRO A 143 4.82 -14.94 13.43
N ILE A 144 3.97 -15.18 14.42
CA ILE A 144 3.34 -16.47 14.67
C ILE A 144 1.85 -16.33 14.38
N PRO A 145 1.26 -17.18 13.51
CA PRO A 145 -0.18 -17.19 13.25
C PRO A 145 -1.01 -17.25 14.53
N ASP A 146 -2.09 -16.47 14.57
CA ASP A 146 -2.98 -16.40 15.72
C ASP A 146 -4.39 -16.90 15.39
N PRO A 147 -4.81 -18.06 15.94
CA PRO A 147 -6.18 -18.55 15.78
C PRO A 147 -7.25 -17.57 16.24
N GLU A 148 -6.96 -16.67 17.19
CA GLU A 148 -7.91 -15.63 17.62
C GLU A 148 -8.17 -14.62 16.49
N VAL A 149 -7.14 -14.28 15.71
CA VAL A 149 -7.26 -13.37 14.56
C VAL A 149 -8.01 -14.05 13.42
N HIS A 150 -7.75 -15.33 13.17
CA HIS A 150 -8.52 -16.11 12.18
C HIS A 150 -10.01 -16.14 12.53
N ALA A 151 -10.34 -16.44 13.79
CA ALA A 151 -11.72 -16.46 14.27
C ALA A 151 -12.38 -15.08 14.19
N LEU A 152 -11.65 -14.01 14.51
CA LEU A 152 -12.11 -12.63 14.36
C LEU A 152 -12.46 -12.31 12.90
N ILE A 153 -11.57 -12.64 11.96
CA ILE A 153 -11.78 -12.41 10.52
C ILE A 153 -13.05 -13.14 10.03
N GLU A 154 -13.23 -14.41 10.41
CA GLU A 154 -14.42 -15.18 10.06
C GLU A 154 -15.71 -14.62 10.68
N LEU A 155 -15.65 -14.14 11.92
CA LEU A 155 -16.78 -13.48 12.57
C LEU A 155 -17.15 -12.19 11.84
N SER A 156 -16.17 -11.31 11.59
CA SER A 156 -16.39 -10.04 10.88
C SER A 156 -16.94 -10.26 9.47
N ALA A 157 -16.42 -11.25 8.73
CA ALA A 157 -16.96 -11.60 7.41
C ALA A 157 -18.45 -12.02 7.49
N ARG A 158 -18.81 -12.85 8.49
CA ARG A 158 -20.20 -13.26 8.73
C ARG A 158 -21.11 -12.10 9.09
N GLU A 159 -20.69 -11.21 9.99
CA GLU A 159 -21.47 -10.04 10.42
C GLU A 159 -21.68 -9.04 9.28
N LEU A 160 -20.70 -8.92 8.37
CA LEU A 160 -20.78 -8.08 7.19
C LEU A 160 -21.51 -8.75 6.01
N GLY A 161 -21.92 -10.01 6.14
CA GLY A 161 -22.58 -10.77 5.07
C GLY A 161 -21.68 -11.07 3.88
N ILE A 162 -20.35 -11.10 4.08
CA ILE A 162 -19.36 -11.37 3.03
C ILE A 162 -19.15 -12.88 2.93
N ALA A 163 -19.47 -13.44 1.76
CA ALA A 163 -19.24 -14.85 1.49
C ALA A 163 -17.74 -15.12 1.31
N ARG A 164 -17.18 -15.99 2.16
CA ARG A 164 -15.79 -16.44 2.06
C ARG A 164 -15.63 -17.45 0.92
N ARG A 165 -14.51 -17.37 0.20
CA ARG A 165 -14.12 -18.25 -0.91
C ARG A 165 -12.63 -18.51 -0.89
N GLU A 166 -12.18 -19.52 -1.62
CA GLU A 166 -10.76 -19.65 -1.92
C GLU A 166 -10.31 -18.52 -2.85
N ILE A 167 -9.14 -17.96 -2.56
CA ILE A 167 -8.51 -16.90 -3.33
C ILE A 167 -7.10 -17.38 -3.67
N ASP A 168 -6.78 -17.40 -4.95
CA ASP A 168 -5.46 -17.82 -5.41
C ASP A 168 -4.39 -16.72 -5.24
N ASP A 169 -3.13 -17.15 -5.27
CA ASP A 169 -1.97 -16.28 -5.06
C ASP A 169 -1.87 -15.17 -6.13
N GLN A 170 -2.33 -15.44 -7.35
CA GLN A 170 -2.28 -14.47 -8.44
C GLN A 170 -3.32 -13.36 -8.22
N GLU A 171 -4.54 -13.72 -7.81
CA GLU A 171 -5.57 -12.77 -7.42
C GLU A 171 -5.09 -11.92 -6.25
N ILE A 172 -4.51 -12.51 -5.19
CA ILE A 172 -3.93 -11.76 -4.07
C ILE A 172 -2.89 -10.75 -4.56
N LEU A 173 -1.94 -11.19 -5.39
CA LEU A 173 -0.87 -10.33 -5.90
C LEU A 173 -1.42 -9.17 -6.71
N GLN A 174 -2.36 -9.42 -7.62
CA GLN A 174 -3.01 -8.39 -8.44
C GLN A 174 -3.86 -7.44 -7.59
N ARG A 175 -4.61 -7.99 -6.63
CA ARG A 175 -5.45 -7.25 -5.70
C ARG A 175 -4.64 -6.25 -4.88
N CYS A 176 -3.41 -6.59 -4.49
CA CYS A 176 -2.52 -5.66 -3.80
C CYS A 176 -1.78 -4.70 -4.76
N LEU A 177 -1.23 -5.19 -5.88
CA LEU A 177 -0.34 -4.39 -6.74
C LEU A 177 -1.07 -3.48 -7.74
N TYR A 178 -2.24 -3.86 -8.22
CA TYR A 178 -2.89 -3.09 -9.29
C TYR A 178 -3.55 -1.81 -8.80
N PRO A 179 -4.19 -1.73 -7.60
CA PRO A 179 -4.60 -0.44 -7.02
C PRO A 179 -3.41 0.47 -6.78
N LEU A 180 -2.29 -0.12 -6.35
CA LEU A 180 -1.03 0.59 -6.12
C LEU A 180 -0.54 1.27 -7.41
N ILE A 181 -0.45 0.50 -8.50
CA ILE A 181 -0.06 0.99 -9.82
C ILE A 181 -1.06 2.03 -10.33
N ASN A 182 -2.35 1.76 -10.17
CA ASN A 182 -3.42 2.63 -10.63
C ASN A 182 -3.35 4.00 -9.91
N GLU A 183 -3.08 4.01 -8.60
CA GLU A 183 -2.89 5.25 -7.84
C GLU A 183 -1.61 5.98 -8.25
N GLY A 184 -0.52 5.25 -8.51
CA GLY A 184 0.70 5.83 -9.08
C GLY A 184 0.45 6.55 -10.41
N ALA A 185 -0.39 5.98 -11.28
CA ALA A 185 -0.78 6.63 -12.54
C ALA A 185 -1.61 7.91 -12.32
N ARG A 186 -2.49 7.95 -11.30
CA ARG A 186 -3.21 9.19 -10.91
C ARG A 186 -2.25 10.26 -10.39
N ILE A 187 -1.31 9.87 -9.53
CA ILE A 187 -0.28 10.77 -8.99
C ILE A 187 0.58 11.40 -10.09
N LEU A 188 0.94 10.63 -11.13
CA LEU A 188 1.63 11.18 -12.31
C LEU A 188 0.74 12.13 -13.09
N GLN A 189 -0.51 11.74 -13.35
CA GLN A 189 -1.47 12.56 -14.08
C GLN A 189 -1.72 13.91 -13.39
N GLU A 190 -1.73 13.92 -12.06
CA GLU A 190 -1.95 15.12 -11.24
C GLU A 190 -0.67 15.96 -11.05
N GLY A 191 0.50 15.50 -11.51
CA GLY A 191 1.78 16.19 -11.34
C GLY A 191 2.32 16.22 -9.91
N ILE A 192 1.78 15.36 -9.03
CA ILE A 192 2.27 15.18 -7.66
C ILE A 192 3.67 14.55 -7.70
N ALA A 193 3.87 13.51 -8.52
CA ALA A 193 5.18 13.04 -8.92
C ALA A 193 5.57 13.67 -10.27
N LEU A 194 6.86 13.99 -10.47
CA LEU A 194 7.32 14.54 -11.74
C LEU A 194 7.50 13.45 -12.79
N ARG A 195 7.92 12.26 -12.36
CA ARG A 195 8.26 11.12 -13.24
C ARG A 195 7.90 9.81 -12.57
N ALA A 196 7.63 8.78 -13.37
CA ALA A 196 7.39 7.42 -12.87
C ALA A 196 8.57 6.88 -12.04
N SER A 197 9.81 7.24 -12.40
CA SER A 197 11.01 6.87 -11.64
C SER A 197 11.03 7.41 -10.20
N ASP A 198 10.36 8.54 -9.94
CA ASP A 198 10.27 9.11 -8.59
C ASP A 198 9.39 8.21 -7.70
N ILE A 199 8.26 7.74 -8.25
CA ILE A 199 7.38 6.77 -7.60
C ILE A 199 8.11 5.46 -7.35
N ASP A 200 8.79 4.93 -8.38
CA ASP A 200 9.55 3.69 -8.27
C ASP A 200 10.64 3.78 -7.20
N THR A 201 11.35 4.91 -7.15
CA THR A 201 12.37 5.18 -6.12
C THR A 201 11.77 5.22 -4.72
N ILE A 202 10.61 5.86 -4.54
CA ILE A 202 9.88 5.89 -3.27
C ILE A 202 9.55 4.47 -2.80
N TRP A 203 8.98 3.65 -3.68
CA TRP A 203 8.57 2.30 -3.32
C TRP A 203 9.76 1.36 -3.06
N ALA A 204 10.83 1.49 -3.84
CA ALA A 204 12.06 0.74 -3.67
C ALA A 204 12.84 1.10 -2.38
N THR A 205 12.78 2.35 -1.93
CA THR A 205 13.62 2.85 -0.82
C THR A 205 12.86 3.10 0.48
N GLY A 206 11.53 3.18 0.41
CA GLY A 206 10.64 3.48 1.53
C GLY A 206 9.63 2.38 1.86
N TYR A 207 9.17 1.60 0.88
CA TYR A 207 8.08 0.64 1.07
C TYR A 207 8.48 -0.81 0.79
N GLY A 208 9.76 -1.04 0.48
CA GLY A 208 10.32 -2.39 0.35
C GLY A 208 9.93 -3.11 -0.94
N PHE A 209 9.55 -2.39 -2.00
CA PHE A 209 9.32 -2.99 -3.32
C PHE A 209 10.62 -3.63 -3.85
N PRO A 210 10.58 -4.83 -4.45
CA PRO A 210 11.77 -5.55 -4.89
C PRO A 210 12.58 -4.77 -5.94
N LEU A 211 13.82 -4.42 -5.59
CA LEU A 211 14.75 -3.67 -6.46
C LEU A 211 14.96 -4.33 -7.83
N TYR A 212 15.03 -5.66 -7.87
CA TYR A 212 15.23 -6.41 -9.11
C TYR A 212 14.00 -6.41 -10.04
N ARG A 213 12.86 -5.91 -9.56
CA ARG A 213 11.66 -5.64 -10.36
C ARG A 213 11.47 -4.14 -10.65
N GLY A 214 12.45 -3.30 -10.31
CA GLY A 214 12.41 -1.85 -10.50
C GLY A 214 11.55 -1.15 -9.45
N GLY A 215 10.29 -0.93 -9.78
CA GLY A 215 9.26 -0.30 -8.95
C GLY A 215 7.87 -0.57 -9.53
N PRO A 216 6.78 -0.15 -8.87
CA PRO A 216 5.42 -0.44 -9.33
C PRO A 216 5.15 0.07 -10.76
N MET A 217 5.65 1.24 -11.14
CA MET A 217 5.40 1.81 -12.46
C MET A 217 6.14 1.03 -13.55
N PHE A 218 7.43 0.76 -13.34
CA PHE A 218 8.20 -0.11 -14.23
C PHE A 218 7.61 -1.53 -14.30
N TYR A 219 7.21 -2.10 -13.17
CA TYR A 219 6.59 -3.43 -13.11
C TYR A 219 5.30 -3.49 -13.93
N ALA A 220 4.46 -2.45 -13.88
CA ALA A 220 3.25 -2.35 -14.70
C ALA A 220 3.59 -2.45 -16.20
N ASP A 221 4.67 -1.81 -16.64
CA ASP A 221 5.13 -1.89 -18.02
C ASP A 221 5.66 -3.29 -18.40
N THR A 222 6.28 -4.02 -17.45
CA THR A 222 6.72 -5.41 -17.69
C THR A 222 5.57 -6.40 -17.79
N VAL A 223 4.48 -6.17 -17.05
CA VAL A 223 3.22 -6.94 -17.16
C VAL A 223 2.49 -6.60 -18.47
N GLY A 224 2.64 -5.35 -18.93
CA GLY A 224 1.96 -4.79 -20.09
C GLY A 224 0.69 -4.07 -19.68
N LEU A 225 0.59 -2.78 -20.01
CA LEU A 225 -0.52 -1.92 -19.56
C LEU A 225 -1.90 -2.35 -20.07
N HIS A 226 -1.98 -3.07 -21.20
CA HIS A 226 -3.23 -3.68 -21.65
C HIS A 226 -3.76 -4.72 -20.66
N ASN A 227 -2.88 -5.55 -20.10
CA ASN A 227 -3.24 -6.58 -19.13
C ASN A 227 -3.67 -5.93 -17.82
N VAL A 228 -2.91 -4.94 -17.34
CA VAL A 228 -3.25 -4.17 -16.13
C VAL A 228 -4.60 -3.48 -16.30
N LEU A 229 -4.84 -2.81 -17.43
CA LEU A 229 -6.12 -2.16 -17.73
C LEU A 229 -7.28 -3.16 -17.75
N GLY A 230 -7.09 -4.32 -18.39
CA GLY A 230 -8.09 -5.38 -18.46
C GLY A 230 -8.51 -5.86 -17.07
N THR A 231 -7.55 -6.18 -16.20
CA THR A 231 -7.84 -6.60 -14.82
C THR A 231 -8.48 -5.50 -14.00
N LEU A 232 -8.03 -4.24 -14.12
CA LEU A 232 -8.66 -3.11 -13.42
C LEU A 232 -10.13 -2.93 -13.84
N THR A 233 -10.45 -3.08 -15.14
CA THR A 233 -11.82 -3.02 -15.64
C THR A 233 -12.67 -4.20 -15.16
N GLU A 234 -12.12 -5.42 -15.13
CA GLU A 234 -12.80 -6.59 -14.56
C GLU A 234 -13.10 -6.38 -13.07
N TYR A 235 -12.12 -5.91 -12.30
CA TYR A 235 -12.25 -5.68 -10.88
C TYR A 235 -13.15 -4.49 -10.54
N GLU A 236 -13.25 -3.49 -11.43
CA GLU A 236 -14.28 -2.44 -11.31
C GLU A 236 -15.69 -3.01 -11.38
N GLN A 237 -15.95 -3.99 -12.25
CA GLN A 237 -17.25 -4.65 -12.35
C GLN A 237 -17.53 -5.54 -11.14
N ARG A 238 -16.51 -6.24 -10.63
CA ARG A 238 -16.66 -7.21 -9.52
C ARG A 238 -16.72 -6.55 -8.14
N PHE A 239 -15.83 -5.59 -7.88
CA PHE A 239 -15.60 -5.02 -6.56
C PHE A 239 -16.03 -3.54 -6.46
N GLY A 240 -16.24 -2.88 -7.60
CA GLY A 240 -16.86 -1.55 -7.67
C GLY A 240 -15.89 -0.41 -8.03
N PRO A 241 -16.36 0.84 -7.91
CA PRO A 241 -15.78 2.00 -8.61
C PRO A 241 -14.38 2.41 -8.14
N HIS A 242 -13.92 1.96 -6.98
CA HIS A 242 -12.57 2.26 -6.49
C HIS A 242 -11.47 1.61 -7.35
N TRP A 243 -11.83 0.59 -8.14
CA TRP A 243 -10.97 -0.07 -9.13
C TRP A 243 -10.89 0.64 -10.47
N LYS A 244 -11.69 1.70 -10.68
CA LYS A 244 -11.76 2.43 -11.96
C LYS A 244 -10.36 2.80 -12.47
N PRO A 245 -9.99 2.41 -13.70
CA PRO A 245 -8.67 2.73 -14.25
C PRO A 245 -8.39 4.24 -14.29
N ALA A 246 -7.16 4.62 -13.95
CA ALA A 246 -6.67 5.98 -14.11
C ALA A 246 -6.67 6.37 -15.61
N ALA A 247 -6.95 7.64 -15.89
CA ALA A 247 -7.04 8.10 -17.27
C ALA A 247 -5.67 8.02 -17.97
N LEU A 248 -4.57 8.39 -17.29
CA LEU A 248 -3.22 8.24 -17.83
C LEU A 248 -2.87 6.77 -18.15
N LEU A 249 -3.22 5.83 -17.27
CA LEU A 249 -3.00 4.40 -17.50
C LEU A 249 -3.77 3.94 -18.74
N THR A 250 -5.03 4.35 -18.86
CA THR A 250 -5.89 4.03 -20.01
C THR A 250 -5.34 4.61 -21.31
N GLU A 251 -4.88 5.86 -21.29
CA GLU A 251 -4.28 6.54 -22.44
C GLU A 251 -2.99 5.85 -22.89
N CYS A 252 -2.07 5.56 -21.96
CA CYS A 252 -0.83 4.87 -22.28
C CYS A 252 -1.08 3.46 -22.83
N ALA A 253 -1.99 2.70 -22.23
CA ALA A 253 -2.38 1.39 -22.74
C ALA A 253 -2.90 1.49 -24.18
N LYS A 254 -3.87 2.38 -24.46
CA LYS A 254 -4.44 2.53 -25.82
C LYS A 254 -3.41 3.00 -26.85
N ALA A 255 -2.44 3.83 -26.44
CA ALA A 255 -1.41 4.36 -27.31
C ALA A 255 -0.19 3.42 -27.46
N GLY A 256 -0.16 2.27 -26.78
CA GLY A 256 1.02 1.39 -26.74
C GLY A 256 2.25 2.03 -26.11
N ARG A 257 2.06 3.04 -25.24
CA ARG A 257 3.13 3.71 -24.48
C ARG A 257 3.31 3.08 -23.12
N ARG A 258 4.45 3.35 -22.49
CA ARG A 258 4.79 2.93 -21.13
C ARG A 258 4.47 4.03 -20.11
N LEU A 259 4.22 3.65 -18.86
CA LEU A 259 4.14 4.62 -17.75
C LEU A 259 5.53 5.13 -17.36
N SER A 260 6.57 4.30 -17.53
CA SER A 260 7.95 4.65 -17.22
C SER A 260 8.63 5.57 -18.24
N GLN A 261 7.94 5.95 -19.33
CA GLN A 261 8.47 6.73 -20.45
C GLN A 261 8.08 8.20 -20.38
#